data_AF-A0A963Q9F5-F1
#
_entry.id   AF-A0A963Q9F5-F1
#
_cell.length_a   1.000
_cell.length_b   1.000
_cell.length_c   1.000
_cell.angle_alpha   90.00
_cell.angle_beta   90.00
_cell.angle_gamma   90.00
#
_symmetry.space_group_name_H-M   'P 1'
#
loop_
_entity.id
_entity.type
_entity.pdbx_description
1 polymer ?
#
loop_
_entity_poly.entity_id
_entity_poly.type
_entity_poly.pdbx_seq_one_letter_code
_entity_poly.pdbx_strand_id
1 'polypeptide(L)'
;MNVTTQPDFPVTDEVRAALAVSLRGCDELIPQEDWVRKLARAQATGTPLRIKLGLDPTAPDIHIGHTVVLNKMRQLQDLGHTVIFLIGDFTSMIGDPSGRNSTRPPLTREQIEANAQTYYQQASMVLDPARTEIRYNSEWSDPLGARGMIELAARYTVARMMERDDFAKRFKDGRSISVHEFLYPLMQGYDSVALKADIELGGTDQKFNLLVGRHLQSEYGQEPQCILTMPLLEGLDGVDKMSKSKNNYIGITEDANTMFAKVLSISDVLMWRWYTLLSFRTEAEIA
;
A
#
# COMPACT_ATOMS: atom_id res chain seq x y z
N MET A 1 20.56 23.08 11.32
CA MET A 1 20.69 23.94 10.12
C MET A 1 19.72 23.39 9.10
N ASN A 2 18.61 24.09 8.83
CA ASN A 2 17.67 23.70 7.78
C ASN A 2 18.32 24.02 6.45
N VAL A 3 18.94 23.02 5.82
CA VAL A 3 19.31 23.09 4.42
C VAL A 3 18.01 22.92 3.65
N THR A 4 17.34 24.04 3.34
CA THR A 4 16.40 24.08 2.22
C THR A 4 17.20 23.83 0.95
N THR A 5 17.39 22.54 0.62
CA THR A 5 17.94 22.11 -0.66
C THR A 5 16.92 22.54 -1.72
N GLN A 6 17.33 23.47 -2.58
CA GLN A 6 16.61 23.69 -3.83
C GLN A 6 16.45 22.33 -4.53
N PRO A 7 15.30 22.04 -5.17
CA PRO A 7 15.18 20.84 -5.95
C PRO A 7 16.26 20.86 -7.05
N ASP A 8 17.06 19.79 -7.13
CA ASP A 8 18.14 19.67 -8.12
C ASP A 8 17.63 19.73 -9.58
N PHE A 9 16.30 19.63 -9.77
CA PHE A 9 15.61 19.67 -11.05
C PHE A 9 14.43 20.67 -11.01
N PRO A 10 14.09 21.32 -12.13
CA PRO A 10 13.03 22.31 -12.18
C PRO A 10 11.64 21.69 -11.96
N VAL A 11 10.78 22.38 -11.22
CA VAL A 11 9.37 22.00 -11.06
C VAL A 11 8.56 22.61 -12.21
N THR A 12 8.34 21.82 -13.26
CA THR A 12 7.56 22.23 -14.45
C THR A 12 6.05 22.12 -14.23
N ASP A 13 5.26 22.50 -15.22
CA ASP A 13 3.80 22.32 -15.18
C ASP A 13 3.40 20.85 -15.24
N GLU A 14 4.17 20.00 -15.94
CA GLU A 14 4.00 18.56 -15.97
C GLU A 14 4.25 17.94 -14.59
N VAL A 15 5.28 18.40 -13.86
CA VAL A 15 5.54 17.97 -12.47
C VAL A 15 4.39 18.38 -11.55
N ARG A 16 3.85 19.60 -11.72
CA ARG A 16 2.67 20.06 -10.96
C ARG A 16 1.43 19.22 -11.29
N ALA A 17 1.22 18.87 -12.56
CA ALA A 17 0.12 18.01 -12.98
C ALA A 17 0.26 16.59 -12.39
N ALA A 18 1.47 16.00 -12.44
CA ALA A 18 1.77 14.71 -11.83
C ALA A 18 1.53 14.71 -10.31
N LEU A 19 1.90 15.79 -9.62
CA LEU A 19 1.59 15.97 -8.20
C LEU A 19 0.07 16.04 -7.97
N ALA A 20 -0.68 16.79 -8.78
CA ALA A 20 -2.13 16.87 -8.65
C ALA A 20 -2.80 15.51 -8.85
N VAL A 21 -2.34 14.71 -9.81
CA VAL A 21 -2.78 13.31 -10.00
C VAL A 21 -2.46 12.47 -8.77
N SER A 22 -1.27 12.62 -8.19
CA SER A 22 -0.86 11.90 -6.98
C SER A 22 -1.78 12.23 -5.80
N LEU A 23 -2.08 13.52 -5.58
CA LEU A 23 -2.87 14.02 -4.45
C LEU A 23 -4.38 13.76 -4.58
N ARG A 24 -4.91 13.52 -5.79
CA ARG A 24 -6.34 13.25 -5.98
C ARG A 24 -6.80 12.04 -5.16
N GLY A 25 -7.75 12.26 -4.25
CA GLY A 25 -8.32 11.21 -3.39
C GLY A 25 -7.34 10.63 -2.37
N CYS A 26 -6.12 11.15 -2.30
CA CYS A 26 -5.10 10.79 -1.32
C CYS A 26 -5.53 11.26 0.08
N ASP A 27 -5.29 10.44 1.09
CA ASP A 27 -5.44 10.84 2.48
C ASP A 27 -4.21 11.63 2.95
N GLU A 28 -3.01 11.07 2.74
CA GLU A 28 -1.76 11.72 3.11
C GLU A 28 -0.60 11.33 2.19
N LEU A 29 0.26 12.29 1.87
CA LEU A 29 1.50 12.09 1.09
C LEU A 29 2.69 12.65 1.87
N ILE A 30 3.60 11.77 2.31
CA ILE A 30 4.71 12.15 3.21
C ILE A 30 6.07 11.67 2.71
N PRO A 31 7.09 12.54 2.66
CA PRO A 31 6.99 13.99 2.57
C PRO A 31 6.58 14.41 1.16
N GLN A 32 5.59 15.28 1.03
CA GLN A 32 5.17 15.80 -0.28
C GLN A 32 6.33 16.51 -1.02
N GLU A 33 7.21 17.21 -0.31
CA GLU A 33 8.38 17.87 -0.91
C GLU A 33 9.37 16.88 -1.54
N ASP A 34 9.60 15.71 -0.91
CA ASP A 34 10.41 14.64 -1.47
C ASP A 34 9.76 14.10 -2.74
N TRP A 35 8.44 13.93 -2.72
CA TRP A 35 7.72 13.45 -3.89
C TRP A 35 7.85 14.41 -5.08
N VAL A 36 7.73 15.71 -4.84
CA VAL A 36 7.96 16.73 -5.88
C VAL A 36 9.38 16.67 -6.43
N ARG A 37 10.40 16.53 -5.56
CA ARG A 37 11.80 16.35 -5.98
C ARG A 37 11.98 15.10 -6.85
N LYS A 38 11.40 13.97 -6.45
CA LYS A 38 11.45 12.71 -7.20
C LYS A 38 10.75 12.81 -8.55
N LEU A 39 9.57 13.41 -8.61
CA LEU A 39 8.84 13.67 -9.86
C LEU A 39 9.64 14.57 -10.81
N ALA A 40 10.21 15.67 -10.30
CA ALA A 40 11.04 16.57 -11.09
C ALA A 40 12.29 15.86 -11.66
N ARG A 41 12.96 15.04 -10.84
CA ARG A 41 14.07 14.20 -11.28
C ARG A 41 13.65 13.23 -12.39
N ALA A 42 12.56 12.48 -12.16
CA ALA A 42 12.07 11.49 -13.12
C ALA A 42 11.70 12.12 -14.47
N GLN A 43 11.05 13.28 -14.44
CA GLN A 43 10.73 14.04 -15.65
C GLN A 43 12.00 14.49 -16.38
N ALA A 44 12.97 15.05 -15.65
CA ALA A 44 14.19 15.60 -16.23
C ALA A 44 15.14 14.52 -16.78
N THR A 45 15.24 13.35 -16.12
CA THR A 45 16.14 12.27 -16.54
C THR A 45 15.48 11.24 -17.45
N GLY A 46 14.15 11.23 -17.53
CA GLY A 46 13.38 10.18 -18.19
C GLY A 46 13.43 8.83 -17.47
N THR A 47 13.93 8.79 -16.23
CA THR A 47 14.01 7.54 -15.44
C THR A 47 12.71 7.35 -14.67
N PRO A 48 11.96 6.25 -14.90
CA PRO A 48 10.76 5.93 -14.14
C PRO A 48 11.05 5.74 -12.65
N LEU A 49 10.14 6.26 -11.79
CA LEU A 49 10.15 5.98 -10.36
C LEU A 49 9.59 4.58 -10.07
N ARG A 50 9.98 4.02 -8.93
CA ARG A 50 9.55 2.69 -8.48
C ARG A 50 8.44 2.81 -7.43
N ILE A 51 7.22 2.43 -7.80
CA ILE A 51 6.03 2.57 -6.97
C ILE A 51 5.66 1.21 -6.35
N LYS A 52 5.80 1.04 -5.04
CA LYS A 52 5.53 -0.23 -4.35
C LYS A 52 4.09 -0.26 -3.80
N LEU A 53 3.42 -1.40 -3.94
CA LEU A 53 2.23 -1.78 -3.17
C LEU A 53 2.36 -3.25 -2.79
N GLY A 54 2.37 -3.53 -1.49
CA GLY A 54 2.34 -4.90 -0.96
C GLY A 54 0.92 -5.34 -0.63
N LEU A 55 0.57 -6.58 -1.00
CA LEU A 55 -0.66 -7.23 -0.56
C LEU A 55 -0.37 -8.63 -0.06
N ASP A 56 -0.87 -8.94 1.14
CA ASP A 56 -0.81 -10.28 1.74
C ASP A 56 -1.98 -11.13 1.21
N PRO A 57 -1.71 -12.21 0.42
CA PRO A 57 -2.74 -13.05 -0.21
C PRO A 57 -3.46 -13.96 0.79
N THR A 58 -4.27 -13.35 1.65
CA THR A 58 -4.95 -14.03 2.77
C THR A 58 -6.35 -14.56 2.46
N ALA A 59 -6.94 -14.13 1.33
CA ALA A 59 -8.19 -14.66 0.81
C ALA A 59 -8.19 -14.51 -0.73
N PRO A 60 -8.73 -15.44 -1.52
CA PRO A 60 -8.47 -15.49 -2.96
C PRO A 60 -8.89 -14.24 -3.74
N ASP A 61 -10.04 -13.64 -3.42
CA ASP A 61 -10.56 -12.49 -4.20
C ASP A 61 -10.32 -11.13 -3.55
N ILE A 62 -10.05 -10.14 -4.39
CA ILE A 62 -10.15 -8.73 -4.04
C ILE A 62 -11.58 -8.21 -4.27
N HIS A 63 -11.85 -7.08 -3.67
CA HIS A 63 -13.10 -6.31 -3.81
C HIS A 63 -12.76 -4.88 -4.19
N ILE A 64 -13.74 -4.09 -4.62
CA ILE A 64 -13.52 -2.71 -5.08
C ILE A 64 -12.85 -1.79 -4.03
N GLY A 65 -12.98 -2.09 -2.74
CA GLY A 65 -12.18 -1.41 -1.71
C GLY A 65 -10.65 -1.54 -1.92
N HIS A 66 -10.16 -2.69 -2.42
CA HIS A 66 -8.76 -2.87 -2.79
C HIS A 66 -8.40 -2.10 -4.07
N THR A 67 -9.36 -1.87 -4.97
CA THR A 67 -9.08 -1.17 -6.22
C THR A 67 -8.81 0.32 -6.00
N VAL A 68 -9.13 0.90 -4.84
CA VAL A 68 -8.77 2.29 -4.53
C VAL A 68 -7.25 2.51 -4.63
N VAL A 69 -6.45 1.66 -3.98
CA VAL A 69 -4.98 1.74 -4.05
C VAL A 69 -4.45 1.27 -5.41
N LEU A 70 -5.09 0.28 -6.05
CA LEU A 70 -4.72 -0.17 -7.40
C LEU A 70 -4.96 0.91 -8.47
N ASN A 71 -6.05 1.67 -8.36
CA ASN A 71 -6.37 2.78 -9.25
C ASN A 71 -5.34 3.91 -9.08
N LYS A 72 -4.91 4.21 -7.84
CA LYS A 72 -3.80 5.14 -7.62
C LYS A 72 -2.51 4.64 -8.25
N MET A 73 -2.21 3.36 -8.10
CA MET A 73 -1.06 2.72 -8.74
C MET A 73 -1.14 2.84 -10.27
N ARG A 74 -2.32 2.59 -10.87
CA ARG A 74 -2.56 2.77 -12.31
C ARG A 74 -2.36 4.20 -12.76
N GLN A 75 -2.87 5.18 -12.01
CA GLN A 75 -2.63 6.61 -12.29
C GLN A 75 -1.14 6.94 -12.33
N LEU A 76 -0.34 6.36 -11.43
CA LEU A 76 1.11 6.53 -11.42
C LEU A 76 1.81 5.79 -12.59
N GLN A 77 1.27 4.65 -13.05
CA GLN A 77 1.74 4.04 -14.31
C GLN A 77 1.51 4.99 -15.47
N ASP A 78 0.33 5.61 -15.56
CA ASP A 78 -0.04 6.51 -16.64
C ASP A 78 0.81 7.80 -16.68
N LEU A 79 1.47 8.15 -15.56
CA LEU A 79 2.54 9.17 -15.50
C LEU A 79 3.92 8.68 -15.98
N GLY A 80 4.03 7.42 -16.41
CA GLY A 80 5.25 6.80 -16.93
C GLY A 80 6.12 6.10 -15.88
N HIS A 81 5.61 5.84 -14.67
CA HIS A 81 6.36 5.15 -13.63
C HIS A 81 6.20 3.63 -13.67
N THR A 82 7.15 2.92 -13.07
CA THR A 82 7.09 1.46 -12.94
C THR A 82 6.45 1.11 -11.62
N VAL A 83 5.38 0.34 -11.66
CA VAL A 83 4.73 -0.14 -10.45
C VAL A 83 5.21 -1.54 -10.12
N ILE A 84 5.35 -1.80 -8.83
CA ILE A 84 5.79 -3.08 -8.27
C ILE A 84 4.63 -3.58 -7.43
N PHE A 85 3.96 -4.60 -7.96
CA PHE A 85 2.94 -5.33 -7.25
C PHE A 85 3.60 -6.45 -6.45
N LEU A 86 3.77 -6.22 -5.16
CA LEU A 86 4.46 -7.12 -4.26
C LEU A 86 3.47 -8.10 -3.61
N ILE A 87 3.67 -9.37 -3.88
CA ILE A 87 2.99 -10.46 -3.17
C ILE A 87 3.72 -10.73 -1.87
N GLY A 88 3.00 -10.56 -0.76
CA GLY A 88 3.50 -10.80 0.59
C GLY A 88 3.43 -12.27 1.00
N ASP A 89 4.11 -13.17 0.29
CA ASP A 89 4.06 -14.61 0.55
C ASP A 89 4.80 -15.01 1.83
N PHE A 90 5.90 -14.35 2.17
CA PHE A 90 6.59 -14.49 3.46
C PHE A 90 5.85 -13.76 4.58
N THR A 91 5.44 -12.50 4.35
CA THR A 91 4.75 -11.68 5.37
C THR A 91 3.41 -12.25 5.78
N SER A 92 2.71 -12.95 4.88
CA SER A 92 1.48 -13.69 5.19
C SER A 92 1.68 -14.79 6.24
N MET A 93 2.89 -15.34 6.38
CA MET A 93 3.20 -16.32 7.42
C MET A 93 3.31 -15.70 8.81
N ILE A 94 3.66 -14.41 8.89
CA ILE A 94 3.71 -13.63 10.14
C ILE A 94 2.31 -13.09 10.47
N GLY A 95 1.66 -12.49 9.46
CA GLY A 95 0.33 -11.91 9.54
C GLY A 95 0.32 -10.45 10.03
N ASP A 96 -0.19 -9.55 9.18
CA ASP A 96 -0.29 -8.12 9.51
C ASP A 96 -1.21 -7.86 10.74
N PRO A 97 -0.70 -7.22 11.81
CA PRO A 97 -1.52 -6.81 12.95
C PRO A 97 -2.40 -5.57 12.68
N SER A 98 -2.21 -4.84 11.57
CA SER A 98 -2.69 -3.46 11.40
C SER A 98 -4.21 -3.36 11.45
N GLY A 99 -4.71 -2.54 12.40
CA GLY A 99 -6.13 -2.32 12.61
C GLY A 99 -6.89 -3.54 13.12
N ARG A 100 -6.21 -4.52 13.74
CA ARG A 100 -6.83 -5.77 14.23
C ARG A 100 -6.75 -5.97 15.74
N ASN A 101 -7.72 -6.74 16.23
CA ASN A 101 -7.85 -7.11 17.65
C ASN A 101 -7.46 -8.58 17.94
N SER A 102 -7.21 -9.41 16.92
CA SER A 102 -6.91 -10.85 17.07
C SER A 102 -5.96 -11.37 15.99
N THR A 103 -5.16 -12.37 16.33
CA THR A 103 -4.23 -13.06 15.42
C THR A 103 -4.98 -13.89 14.36
N ARG A 104 -4.49 -13.91 13.12
CA ARG A 104 -5.07 -14.76 12.05
C ARG A 104 -4.61 -16.21 12.17
N PRO A 105 -5.43 -17.18 11.72
CA PRO A 105 -4.96 -18.55 11.55
C PRO A 105 -3.86 -18.59 10.48
N PRO A 106 -2.81 -19.42 10.65
CA PRO A 106 -1.73 -19.55 9.68
C PRO A 106 -2.24 -20.20 8.39
N LEU A 107 -1.72 -19.75 7.25
CA LEU A 107 -1.98 -20.34 5.92
C LEU A 107 -0.83 -21.25 5.51
N THR A 108 -1.12 -22.29 4.73
CA THR A 108 -0.06 -23.11 4.11
C THR A 108 0.55 -22.40 2.92
N ARG A 109 1.77 -22.80 2.52
CA ARG A 109 2.45 -22.24 1.35
C ARG A 109 1.63 -22.43 0.07
N GLU A 110 0.99 -23.58 -0.09
CA GLU A 110 0.15 -23.90 -1.24
C GLU A 110 -1.09 -22.99 -1.30
N GLN A 111 -1.69 -22.66 -0.15
CA GLN A 111 -2.81 -21.72 -0.08
C GLN A 111 -2.38 -20.30 -0.43
N ILE A 112 -1.22 -19.87 0.06
CA ILE A 112 -0.63 -18.55 -0.24
C ILE A 112 -0.37 -18.43 -1.75
N GLU A 113 0.21 -19.47 -2.36
CA GLU A 113 0.50 -19.49 -3.79
C GLU A 113 -0.78 -19.46 -4.65
N ALA A 114 -1.78 -20.27 -4.30
CA ALA A 114 -3.07 -20.28 -5.01
C ALA A 114 -3.80 -18.92 -4.90
N ASN A 115 -3.76 -18.30 -3.72
CA ASN A 115 -4.32 -16.96 -3.52
C ASN A 115 -3.53 -15.94 -4.33
N ALA A 116 -2.19 -15.97 -4.31
CA ALA A 116 -1.34 -15.03 -5.05
C ALA A 116 -1.63 -15.03 -6.55
N GLN A 117 -1.82 -16.21 -7.15
CA GLN A 117 -2.21 -16.33 -8.57
C GLN A 117 -3.54 -15.62 -8.86
N THR A 118 -4.52 -15.79 -7.97
CA THR A 118 -5.83 -15.15 -8.09
C THR A 118 -5.73 -13.62 -7.93
N TYR A 119 -4.97 -13.15 -6.94
CA TYR A 119 -4.69 -11.71 -6.75
C TYR A 119 -4.07 -11.08 -7.99
N TYR A 120 -3.08 -11.76 -8.58
CA TYR A 120 -2.43 -11.25 -9.77
C TYR A 120 -3.40 -11.13 -10.95
N GLN A 121 -4.18 -12.18 -11.21
CA GLN A 121 -5.21 -12.16 -12.26
C GLN A 121 -6.17 -10.98 -12.06
N GLN A 122 -6.62 -10.76 -10.83
CA GLN A 122 -7.56 -9.67 -10.53
C GLN A 122 -6.90 -8.28 -10.57
N ALA A 123 -5.67 -8.13 -10.08
CA ALA A 123 -4.93 -6.87 -10.13
C ALA A 123 -4.59 -6.44 -11.56
N SER A 124 -4.29 -7.41 -12.44
CA SER A 124 -4.04 -7.16 -13.88
C SER A 124 -5.28 -6.69 -14.65
N MET A 125 -6.48 -6.76 -14.07
CA MET A 125 -7.67 -6.12 -14.64
C MET A 125 -7.61 -4.59 -14.53
N VAL A 126 -6.82 -4.05 -13.59
CA VAL A 126 -6.67 -2.62 -13.32
C VAL A 126 -5.31 -2.10 -13.80
N LEU A 127 -4.25 -2.83 -13.45
CA LEU A 127 -2.87 -2.45 -13.76
C LEU A 127 -2.50 -2.80 -15.19
N ASP A 128 -1.63 -2.00 -15.80
CA ASP A 128 -1.03 -2.28 -17.10
C ASP A 128 0.12 -3.30 -16.94
N PRO A 129 0.01 -4.54 -17.47
CA PRO A 129 1.04 -5.55 -17.28
C PRO A 129 2.40 -5.17 -17.87
N ALA A 130 2.43 -4.35 -18.92
CA ALA A 130 3.69 -3.93 -19.56
C ALA A 130 4.53 -3.00 -18.68
N ARG A 131 3.91 -2.35 -17.68
CA ARG A 131 4.53 -1.43 -16.73
C ARG A 131 4.41 -1.91 -15.29
N THR A 132 4.21 -3.21 -15.08
CA THR A 132 4.04 -3.84 -13.77
C THR A 132 5.12 -4.89 -13.53
N GLU A 133 5.92 -4.71 -12.49
CA GLU A 133 6.77 -5.76 -11.94
C GLU A 133 5.98 -6.54 -10.87
N ILE A 134 5.93 -7.86 -10.97
CA ILE A 134 5.38 -8.72 -9.92
C ILE A 134 6.55 -9.31 -9.17
N ARG A 135 6.55 -9.18 -7.85
CA ARG A 135 7.62 -9.68 -6.99
C ARG A 135 7.04 -10.41 -5.80
N TYR A 136 7.80 -11.34 -5.23
CA TYR A 136 7.44 -12.10 -4.05
C TYR A 136 8.45 -11.78 -2.95
N ASN A 137 7.99 -11.43 -1.74
CA ASN A 137 8.95 -11.04 -0.70
C ASN A 137 9.77 -12.19 -0.14
N SER A 138 9.37 -13.45 -0.36
CA SER A 138 10.24 -14.61 -0.12
C SER A 138 11.56 -14.56 -0.88
N GLU A 139 11.64 -13.89 -2.04
CA GLU A 139 12.85 -13.76 -2.86
C GLU A 139 14.06 -13.21 -2.09
N TRP A 140 13.82 -12.30 -1.13
CA TRP A 140 14.85 -11.73 -0.26
C TRP A 140 14.64 -12.06 1.22
N SER A 141 13.42 -12.42 1.63
CA SER A 141 13.12 -12.75 3.03
C SER A 141 13.64 -14.13 3.42
N ASP A 142 13.52 -15.15 2.55
CA ASP A 142 14.02 -16.49 2.85
C ASP A 142 15.55 -16.50 2.98
N PRO A 143 16.33 -15.84 2.09
CA PRO A 143 17.79 -15.79 2.21
C PRO A 143 18.35 -14.97 3.39
N LEU A 144 17.56 -14.10 4.04
CA LEU A 144 18.03 -13.37 5.24
C LEU A 144 18.50 -14.34 6.32
N GLY A 145 17.78 -15.45 6.48
CA GLY A 145 17.98 -16.40 7.57
C GLY A 145 17.91 -15.76 8.95
N ALA A 146 18.27 -16.52 9.98
CA ALA A 146 18.23 -16.03 11.36
C ALA A 146 19.18 -14.84 11.60
N ARG A 147 20.35 -14.84 10.95
CA ARG A 147 21.33 -13.76 11.12
C ARG A 147 20.83 -12.44 10.54
N GLY A 148 20.31 -12.44 9.30
CA GLY A 148 19.75 -11.25 8.68
C GLY A 148 18.54 -10.72 9.45
N MET A 149 17.71 -11.60 10.02
CA MET A 149 16.60 -11.20 10.88
C MET A 149 17.08 -10.49 12.15
N ILE A 150 18.15 -10.97 12.79
CA ILE A 150 18.74 -10.30 13.98
C ILE A 150 19.29 -8.92 13.60
N GLU A 151 20.01 -8.82 12.48
CA GLU A 151 20.55 -7.55 11.98
C GLU A 151 19.44 -6.55 11.64
N LEU A 152 18.34 -7.02 11.05
CA LEU A 152 17.16 -6.20 10.76
C LEU A 152 16.48 -5.73 12.05
N ALA A 153 16.25 -6.64 13.00
CA ALA A 153 15.63 -6.32 14.29
C ALA A 153 16.47 -5.33 15.12
N ALA A 154 17.79 -5.33 14.98
CA ALA A 154 18.68 -4.39 15.66
C ALA A 154 18.54 -2.94 15.17
N ARG A 155 17.92 -2.70 14.01
CA ARG A 155 17.73 -1.36 13.43
C ARG A 155 16.48 -0.64 13.92
N TYR A 156 15.67 -1.27 14.76
CA TYR A 156 14.45 -0.68 15.27
C TYR A 156 14.26 -0.97 16.75
N THR A 157 13.69 -0.02 17.49
CA THR A 157 13.52 -0.16 18.94
C THR A 157 12.13 -0.63 19.31
N VAL A 158 12.02 -1.37 20.40
CA VAL A 158 10.73 -1.74 20.99
C VAL A 158 9.90 -0.50 21.32
N ALA A 159 10.53 0.57 21.83
CA ALA A 159 9.83 1.81 22.15
C ALA A 159 9.09 2.39 20.93
N ARG A 160 9.75 2.44 19.77
CA ARG A 160 9.11 2.90 18.52
C ARG A 160 8.06 1.93 18.01
N MET A 161 8.24 0.61 18.17
CA MET A 161 7.18 -0.37 17.84
C MET A 161 5.92 -0.13 18.68
N MET A 162 6.08 0.25 19.94
CA MET A 162 4.98 0.55 20.85
C MET A 162 4.29 1.89 20.58
N GLU A 163 4.82 2.74 19.68
CA GLU A 163 4.12 3.96 19.22
C GLU A 163 2.98 3.63 18.23
N ARG A 164 2.95 2.40 17.71
CA ARG A 164 1.88 1.92 16.84
C ARG A 164 0.59 1.73 17.64
N ASP A 165 -0.51 2.34 17.18
CA ASP A 165 -1.77 2.45 17.93
C ASP A 165 -2.35 1.09 18.40
N ASP A 166 -2.28 0.05 17.57
CA ASP A 166 -2.81 -1.28 17.90
C ASP A 166 -1.98 -2.00 18.97
N PHE A 167 -0.66 -1.94 18.91
CA PHE A 167 0.23 -2.46 19.95
C PHE A 167 0.10 -1.65 21.24
N ALA A 168 0.08 -0.32 21.15
CA ALA A 168 -0.12 0.55 22.31
C ALA A 168 -1.42 0.22 23.04
N LYS A 169 -2.52 0.08 22.30
CA LYS A 169 -3.84 -0.25 22.85
C LYS A 169 -3.88 -1.66 23.43
N ARG A 170 -3.41 -2.68 22.69
CA ARG A 170 -3.40 -4.07 23.18
C ARG A 170 -2.58 -4.21 24.45
N PHE A 171 -1.41 -3.58 24.51
CA PHE A 171 -0.55 -3.60 25.69
C PHE A 171 -1.21 -2.91 26.89
N LYS A 172 -1.81 -1.74 26.68
CA LYS A 172 -2.56 -1.02 27.73
C LYS A 172 -3.77 -1.81 28.24
N ASP A 173 -4.47 -2.50 27.35
CA ASP A 173 -5.65 -3.31 27.65
C ASP A 173 -5.29 -4.71 28.21
N GLY A 174 -4.00 -5.02 28.39
CA GLY A 174 -3.55 -6.34 28.85
C GLY A 174 -3.81 -7.49 27.88
N ARG A 175 -4.06 -7.18 26.61
CA ARG A 175 -4.22 -8.18 25.54
C ARG A 175 -2.85 -8.66 25.09
N SER A 176 -2.73 -9.97 24.83
CA SER A 176 -1.48 -10.56 24.36
C SER A 176 -1.01 -9.91 23.05
N ILE A 177 0.30 -9.72 22.92
CA ILE A 177 1.00 -9.37 21.68
C ILE A 177 2.11 -10.40 21.52
N SER A 178 2.09 -11.16 20.43
CA SER A 178 3.11 -12.18 20.20
C SER A 178 4.37 -11.55 19.62
N VAL A 179 5.56 -12.02 20.03
CA VAL A 179 6.84 -11.43 19.62
C VAL A 179 7.03 -11.41 18.10
N HIS A 180 6.56 -12.43 17.39
CA HIS A 180 6.65 -12.49 15.92
C HIS A 180 5.86 -11.36 15.24
N GLU A 181 4.82 -10.80 15.88
CA GLU A 181 4.04 -9.69 15.31
C GLU A 181 4.90 -8.42 15.16
N PHE A 182 5.95 -8.25 15.98
CA PHE A 182 6.90 -7.14 15.83
C PHE A 182 7.84 -7.30 14.62
N LEU A 183 7.95 -8.51 14.06
CA LEU A 183 8.75 -8.74 12.86
C LEU A 183 8.03 -8.25 11.60
N TYR A 184 6.69 -8.21 11.61
CA TYR A 184 5.92 -7.85 10.41
C TYR A 184 6.28 -6.47 9.85
N PRO A 185 6.27 -5.37 10.63
CA PRO A 185 6.62 -4.04 10.09
C PRO A 185 8.06 -3.98 9.58
N LEU A 186 8.97 -4.73 10.20
CA LEU A 186 10.36 -4.80 9.80
C LEU A 186 10.52 -5.50 8.46
N MET A 187 9.83 -6.62 8.26
CA MET A 187 9.85 -7.35 6.99
C MET A 187 9.24 -6.52 5.87
N GLN A 188 8.04 -5.94 6.09
CA GLN A 188 7.42 -5.06 5.11
C GLN A 188 8.32 -3.86 4.78
N GLY A 189 8.99 -3.28 5.78
CA GLY A 189 9.92 -2.18 5.55
C GLY A 189 11.20 -2.62 4.83
N TYR A 190 11.70 -3.83 5.08
CA TYR A 190 12.83 -4.40 4.36
C TYR A 190 12.51 -4.69 2.90
N ASP A 191 11.25 -5.01 2.57
CA ASP A 191 10.79 -5.12 1.19
C ASP A 191 11.09 -3.83 0.39
N SER A 192 10.94 -2.65 1.02
CA SER A 192 11.26 -1.37 0.38
C SER A 192 12.76 -1.19 0.13
N VAL A 193 13.60 -1.70 1.02
CA VAL A 193 15.06 -1.71 0.86
C VAL A 193 15.45 -2.63 -0.31
N ALA A 194 14.87 -3.82 -0.39
CA ALA A 194 15.14 -4.79 -1.45
C ALA A 194 14.67 -4.27 -2.83
N LEU A 195 13.50 -3.61 -2.86
CA LEU A 195 12.89 -3.10 -4.08
C LEU A 195 13.40 -1.71 -4.50
N LYS A 196 14.15 -1.01 -3.63
CA LYS A 196 14.57 0.38 -3.82
C LYS A 196 13.38 1.28 -4.18
N ALA A 197 12.30 1.17 -3.40
CA ALA A 197 11.06 1.88 -3.66
C ALA A 197 11.25 3.41 -3.53
N ASP A 198 10.71 4.17 -4.49
CA ASP A 198 10.66 5.64 -4.44
C ASP A 198 9.45 6.14 -3.66
N ILE A 199 8.36 5.39 -3.72
CA ILE A 199 7.13 5.61 -2.95
C ILE A 199 6.47 4.26 -2.66
N GLU A 200 5.87 4.12 -1.48
CA GLU A 200 5.02 2.99 -1.14
C GLU A 200 3.59 3.46 -0.90
N LEU A 201 2.64 2.78 -1.53
CA LEU A 201 1.20 3.02 -1.39
C LEU A 201 0.62 2.09 -0.33
N GLY A 202 -0.39 2.55 0.40
CA GLY A 202 -1.14 1.72 1.33
C GLY A 202 -2.47 2.34 1.74
N GLY A 203 -3.28 1.60 2.51
CA GLY A 203 -4.42 2.17 3.22
C GLY A 203 -3.96 3.04 4.39
N THR A 204 -4.86 3.85 4.95
CA THR A 204 -4.58 4.65 6.16
C THR A 204 -4.16 3.79 7.36
N ASP A 205 -4.60 2.53 7.40
CA ASP A 205 -4.19 1.55 8.41
C ASP A 205 -2.74 1.05 8.25
N GLN A 206 -2.06 1.38 7.15
CA GLN A 206 -0.67 0.97 6.89
C GLN A 206 0.37 2.04 7.22
N LYS A 207 -0.03 3.26 7.60
CA LYS A 207 0.87 4.42 7.78
C LYS A 207 2.15 4.08 8.57
N PHE A 208 1.99 3.36 9.69
CA PHE A 208 3.13 2.96 10.51
C PHE A 208 4.12 2.08 9.75
N ASN A 209 3.64 1.02 9.08
CA ASN A 209 4.50 0.10 8.32
C ASN A 209 5.22 0.82 7.17
N LEU A 210 4.53 1.73 6.47
CA LEU A 210 5.10 2.54 5.39
C LEU A 210 6.25 3.43 5.92
N LEU A 211 6.09 4.01 7.11
CA LEU A 211 7.12 4.81 7.77
C LEU A 211 8.32 3.98 8.22
N VAL A 212 8.10 2.72 8.64
CA VAL A 212 9.19 1.79 8.95
C VAL A 212 10.03 1.51 7.70
N GLY A 213 9.40 1.30 6.54
CA GLY A 213 10.11 1.14 5.26
C GLY A 213 10.97 2.34 4.90
N ARG A 214 10.41 3.54 5.03
CA ARG A 214 11.16 4.79 4.84
C ARG A 214 12.36 4.89 5.80
N HIS A 215 12.17 4.58 7.08
CA HIS A 215 13.26 4.64 8.05
C HIS A 215 14.36 3.61 7.74
N LEU A 216 13.99 2.37 7.41
CA LEU A 216 14.94 1.32 7.08
C LEU A 216 15.75 1.67 5.83
N GLN A 217 15.15 2.24 4.78
CA GLN A 217 15.92 2.71 3.63
C GLN A 217 17.02 3.69 4.03
N SER A 218 16.75 4.65 4.91
CA SER A 218 17.79 5.55 5.45
C SER A 218 18.91 4.79 6.16
N GLU A 219 18.56 3.83 7.02
CA GLU A 219 19.52 3.00 7.77
C GLU A 219 20.39 2.12 6.87
N TYR A 220 19.89 1.77 5.68
CA TYR A 220 20.61 1.04 4.64
C TYR A 220 21.30 1.98 3.62
N GLY A 221 21.32 3.30 3.86
CA GLY A 221 21.98 4.28 3.00
C GLY A 221 21.29 4.51 1.65
N GLN A 222 20.01 4.14 1.54
CA GLN A 222 19.18 4.40 0.36
C GLN A 222 18.44 5.74 0.51
N GLU A 223 18.05 6.32 -0.63
CA GLU A 223 17.12 7.44 -0.62
C GLU A 223 15.76 6.97 -0.06
N PRO A 224 15.21 7.59 0.99
CA PRO A 224 14.00 7.09 1.62
C PRO A 224 12.76 7.28 0.73
N GLN A 225 11.89 6.28 0.71
CA GLN A 225 10.63 6.32 -0.04
C GLN A 225 9.71 7.41 0.49
N CYS A 226 8.90 8.00 -0.38
CA CYS A 226 7.68 8.67 0.05
C CYS A 226 6.64 7.62 0.49
N ILE A 227 5.65 8.05 1.25
CA ILE A 227 4.50 7.22 1.60
C ILE A 227 3.24 7.93 1.10
N LEU A 228 2.31 7.18 0.52
CA LEU A 228 1.02 7.70 0.07
C LEU A 228 -0.07 6.80 0.61
N THR A 229 -0.87 7.33 1.52
CA THR A 229 -2.02 6.63 2.07
C THR A 229 -3.28 7.00 1.31
N MET A 230 -4.07 5.99 0.97
CA MET A 230 -5.42 6.15 0.45
C MET A 230 -6.44 5.86 1.55
N PRO A 231 -7.59 6.57 1.57
CA PRO A 231 -8.66 6.26 2.51
C PRO A 231 -9.19 4.85 2.26
N LEU A 232 -9.68 4.22 3.33
CA LEU A 232 -10.36 2.95 3.25
C LEU A 232 -11.78 3.19 2.71
N LEU A 233 -12.14 2.52 1.63
CA LEU A 233 -13.47 2.66 1.02
C LEU A 233 -14.54 2.14 1.98
N GLU A 234 -15.59 2.92 2.22
CA GLU A 234 -16.77 2.47 2.92
C GLU A 234 -17.53 1.41 2.10
N GLY A 235 -18.05 0.39 2.78
CA GLY A 235 -18.83 -0.67 2.17
C GLY A 235 -20.23 -0.21 1.77
N LEU A 236 -21.07 -1.16 1.36
CA LEU A 236 -22.46 -0.90 0.94
C LEU A 236 -23.31 -0.22 2.03
N ASP A 237 -22.95 -0.38 3.30
CA ASP A 237 -23.62 0.27 4.44
C ASP A 237 -23.24 1.75 4.64
N GLY A 238 -22.16 2.23 4.00
CA GLY A 238 -21.68 3.61 4.08
C GLY A 238 -21.09 4.06 5.42
N VAL A 239 -20.88 3.15 6.37
CA VAL A 239 -20.35 3.45 7.71
C VAL A 239 -19.04 2.70 7.94
N ASP A 240 -19.05 1.40 7.69
CA ASP A 240 -17.92 0.53 7.91
C ASP A 240 -17.07 0.42 6.66
N LYS A 241 -15.75 0.24 6.85
CA LYS A 241 -14.87 -0.09 5.73
C LYS A 241 -15.35 -1.37 5.02
N MET A 242 -15.18 -1.38 3.71
CA MET A 242 -15.52 -2.53 2.88
C MET A 242 -14.73 -3.75 3.31
N SER A 243 -15.43 -4.85 3.61
CA SER A 243 -14.85 -6.10 4.07
C SER A 243 -15.75 -7.29 3.72
N LYS A 244 -15.11 -8.40 3.30
CA LYS A 244 -15.80 -9.69 3.14
C LYS A 244 -16.47 -10.16 4.42
N SER A 245 -15.81 -9.97 5.57
CA SER A 245 -16.33 -10.42 6.87
C SER A 245 -17.58 -9.68 7.34
N LYS A 246 -17.81 -8.46 6.84
CA LYS A 246 -19.00 -7.65 7.13
C LYS A 246 -20.10 -7.83 6.08
N ASN A 247 -19.84 -8.62 5.05
CA ASN A 247 -20.75 -8.83 3.91
C ASN A 247 -21.22 -7.52 3.26
N ASN A 248 -20.37 -6.49 3.25
CA ASN A 248 -20.65 -5.15 2.71
C ASN A 248 -19.78 -4.81 1.50
N TYR A 249 -19.37 -5.82 0.73
CA TYR A 249 -18.38 -5.71 -0.34
C TYR A 249 -18.94 -5.98 -1.74
N ILE A 250 -18.22 -5.48 -2.74
CA ILE A 250 -18.40 -5.84 -4.16
C ILE A 250 -17.10 -6.48 -4.64
N GLY A 251 -17.11 -7.78 -4.90
CA GLY A 251 -15.99 -8.50 -5.52
C GLY A 251 -15.77 -8.05 -6.95
N ILE A 252 -14.50 -7.94 -7.39
CA ILE A 252 -14.18 -7.45 -8.74
C ILE A 252 -14.52 -8.47 -9.84
N THR A 253 -14.70 -9.73 -9.45
CA THR A 253 -15.03 -10.87 -10.32
C THR A 253 -16.45 -11.38 -10.14
N GLU A 254 -17.32 -10.62 -9.43
CA GLU A 254 -18.74 -10.95 -9.36
C GLU A 254 -19.42 -10.83 -10.73
N ASP A 255 -20.58 -11.47 -10.89
CA ASP A 255 -21.39 -11.29 -12.10
C ASP A 255 -21.74 -9.81 -12.32
N ALA A 256 -21.75 -9.37 -13.58
CA ALA A 256 -21.95 -7.98 -13.93
C ALA A 256 -23.27 -7.39 -13.40
N ASN A 257 -24.37 -8.16 -13.44
CA ASN A 257 -25.66 -7.70 -12.91
C ASN A 257 -25.62 -7.62 -11.38
N THR A 258 -24.90 -8.54 -10.73
CA THR A 258 -24.71 -8.51 -9.27
C THR A 258 -23.89 -7.28 -8.85
N MET A 259 -22.78 -7.01 -9.53
CA MET A 259 -21.99 -5.79 -9.29
C MET A 259 -22.83 -4.54 -9.49
N PHE A 260 -23.57 -4.46 -10.61
CA PHE A 260 -24.44 -3.33 -10.92
C PHE A 260 -25.50 -3.11 -9.85
N ALA A 261 -26.21 -4.16 -9.43
CA ALA A 261 -27.23 -4.08 -8.38
C ALA A 261 -26.65 -3.61 -7.03
N LYS A 262 -25.47 -4.10 -6.66
CA LYS A 262 -24.77 -3.66 -5.44
C LYS A 262 -24.31 -2.20 -5.52
N VAL A 263 -23.80 -1.75 -6.67
CA VAL A 263 -23.43 -0.34 -6.86
C VAL A 263 -24.67 0.56 -6.72
N LEU A 264 -25.83 0.15 -7.24
CA LEU A 264 -27.08 0.90 -7.12
C LEU A 264 -27.63 1.00 -5.68
N SER A 265 -27.17 0.18 -4.74
CA SER A 265 -27.70 0.20 -3.37
C SER A 265 -27.05 1.24 -2.47
N ILE A 266 -25.98 1.91 -2.91
CA ILE A 266 -25.28 2.92 -2.10
C ILE A 266 -26.10 4.21 -1.99
N SER A 267 -25.88 4.97 -0.92
CA SER A 267 -26.54 6.27 -0.74
C SER A 267 -25.98 7.35 -1.68
N ASP A 268 -26.76 8.40 -1.95
CA ASP A 268 -26.31 9.56 -2.74
C ASP A 268 -25.05 10.23 -2.16
N VAL A 269 -24.93 10.25 -0.83
CA VAL A 269 -23.75 10.78 -0.15
C VAL A 269 -22.52 9.92 -0.43
N LEU A 270 -22.68 8.59 -0.37
CA LEU A 270 -21.60 7.65 -0.62
C LEU A 270 -21.20 7.61 -2.11
N MET A 271 -22.15 7.82 -3.01
CA MET A 271 -21.92 7.87 -4.45
C MET A 271 -20.80 8.85 -4.83
N TRP A 272 -20.82 10.08 -4.30
CA TRP A 272 -19.79 11.09 -4.59
C TRP A 272 -18.41 10.67 -4.08
N ARG A 273 -18.36 10.06 -2.89
CA ARG A 273 -17.13 9.50 -2.34
C ARG A 273 -16.56 8.40 -3.24
N TRP A 274 -17.42 7.51 -3.74
CA TRP A 274 -17.04 6.45 -4.66
C TRP A 274 -16.57 6.99 -6.02
N TYR A 275 -17.18 8.06 -6.54
CA TYR A 275 -16.69 8.72 -7.75
C TYR A 275 -15.23 9.17 -7.61
N THR A 276 -14.88 9.89 -6.55
CA THR A 276 -13.51 10.36 -6.34
C THR A 276 -12.48 9.21 -6.22
N LEU A 277 -12.86 8.08 -5.62
CA LEU A 277 -11.95 6.98 -5.30
C LEU A 277 -11.89 5.87 -6.36
N LEU A 278 -12.97 5.68 -7.13
CA LEU A 278 -13.11 4.56 -8.07
C LEU A 278 -13.21 5.00 -9.54
N SER A 279 -13.63 6.23 -9.81
CA SER A 279 -13.79 6.72 -11.18
C SER A 279 -12.52 7.37 -11.72
N PHE A 280 -12.24 7.14 -13.00
CA PHE A 280 -11.18 7.85 -13.73
C PHE A 280 -11.66 9.18 -14.36
N ARG A 281 -12.96 9.50 -14.27
CA ARG A 281 -13.48 10.82 -14.70
C ARG A 281 -12.77 11.93 -13.95
N THR A 282 -12.57 13.08 -14.58
CA THR A 282 -11.96 14.24 -13.93
C THR A 282 -12.89 14.84 -12.88
N GLU A 283 -12.37 15.54 -11.87
CA GLU A 283 -13.22 16.24 -10.89
C GLU A 283 -14.13 17.27 -11.57
N ALA A 284 -13.70 17.86 -12.69
CA ALA A 284 -14.51 18.78 -13.48
C ALA A 284 -15.70 18.11 -14.20
N GLU A 285 -15.64 16.80 -14.48
CA GLU A 285 -16.76 16.03 -15.04
C GLU A 285 -17.69 15.48 -13.95
N ILE A 286 -17.24 15.44 -12.70
CA ILE A 286 -18.00 14.95 -11.54
C ILE A 286 -18.80 16.11 -10.90
N ALA A 287 -18.23 17.32 -10.89
CA ALA A 287 -18.84 18.54 -10.37
C ALA A 287 -20.03 19.03 -11.20
#